data_AF-A0A496YML5-F1
#
_entry.id   AF-A0A496YML5-F1
#
_cell.length_a   1.000
_cell.length_b   1.000
_cell.length_c   1.000
_cell.angle_alpha   90.00
_cell.angle_beta   90.00
_cell.angle_gamma   90.00
#
_symmetry.space_group_name_H-M   'P 1'
#
loop_
_entity.id
_entity.type
_entity.pdbx_description
1 polymer ?
#
loop_
_entity_poly.entity_id
_entity_poly.type
_entity_poly.pdbx_seq_one_letter_code
_entity_poly.pdbx_strand_id
1 'polypeptide(L)'
;MMEEVNALKIRNNLGEILDRLNKSGEPVLISKGREIRAVLVTPEQFERRFLDWQAEEKRRQLLSDIKRLRAKKTRNISSLILLRKLRGYDK
;
A
#
# COMPACT_ATOMS: atom_id res chain seq x y z
N MET A 1 16.22 -15.91 -12.86
CA MET A 1 16.96 -15.69 -11.60
C MET A 1 17.07 -14.19 -11.38
N MET A 2 16.64 -13.66 -10.23
CA MET A 2 16.64 -12.21 -9.97
C MET A 2 18.05 -11.62 -10.14
N GLU A 3 18.20 -10.72 -11.12
CA GLU A 3 19.48 -10.08 -11.45
C GLU A 3 19.72 -8.89 -10.50
N GLU A 4 20.92 -8.81 -9.91
CA GLU A 4 21.32 -7.68 -9.08
C GLU A 4 22.29 -6.77 -9.84
N VAL A 5 21.95 -5.48 -9.93
CA VAL A 5 22.73 -4.48 -10.66
C VAL A 5 23.04 -3.29 -9.75
N ASN A 6 24.32 -2.89 -9.74
CA ASN A 6 24.77 -1.73 -8.99
C ASN A 6 24.24 -0.42 -9.63
N ALA A 7 23.85 0.54 -8.81
CA ALA A 7 23.41 1.87 -9.22
C ALA A 7 24.39 2.59 -10.18
N LEU A 8 25.70 2.37 -10.05
CA LEU A 8 26.70 2.92 -10.98
C LEU A 8 26.60 2.33 -12.38
N LYS A 9 26.32 1.03 -12.50
CA LYS A 9 26.09 0.36 -13.79
C LYS A 9 24.81 0.87 -14.44
N ILE A 10 23.77 1.15 -13.65
CA ILE A 10 22.52 1.71 -14.15
C ILE A 10 22.74 3.09 -14.76
N ARG A 11 23.50 3.97 -14.09
CA ARG A 11 23.76 5.32 -14.60
C ARG A 11 24.40 5.29 -16.00
N ASN A 12 25.32 4.36 -16.22
CA ASN A 12 26.09 4.31 -17.45
C ASN A 12 25.37 3.53 -18.57
N ASN A 13 24.58 2.52 -18.22
CA ASN A 13 24.02 1.55 -19.16
C ASN A 13 22.49 1.39 -19.05
N LEU A 14 21.76 2.45 -18.71
CA LEU A 14 20.31 2.37 -18.45
C LEU A 14 19.54 1.76 -19.63
N GLY A 15 19.84 2.17 -20.87
CA GLY A 15 19.15 1.67 -22.07
C GLY A 15 19.28 0.15 -22.23
N GLU A 16 20.51 -0.37 -22.13
CA GLU A 16 20.78 -1.80 -22.26
C GLU A 16 20.11 -2.63 -21.14
N ILE A 17 20.00 -2.06 -19.93
CA ILE A 17 19.34 -2.70 -18.80
C ILE A 17 17.82 -2.73 -19.00
N LEU A 18 17.24 -1.67 -19.57
CA LEU A 18 15.81 -1.65 -19.93
C LEU A 18 15.49 -2.65 -21.04
N ASP A 19 16.36 -2.76 -22.06
CA ASP A 19 16.21 -3.75 -23.12
C ASP A 19 16.29 -5.19 -22.57
N ARG A 20 17.19 -5.43 -21.61
CA ARG A 20 17.28 -6.73 -20.92
C ARG A 20 16.06 -7.01 -20.06
N LEU A 21 15.58 -6.02 -19.30
CA LEU A 21 14.37 -6.14 -18.49
C LEU A 21 13.16 -6.50 -19.35
N ASN A 22 13.00 -5.85 -20.51
CA ASN A 22 11.93 -6.15 -21.46
C ASN A 22 12.05 -7.54 -22.09
N LYS A 23 13.28 -8.02 -22.34
CA LYS A 23 13.52 -9.34 -22.93
C LYS A 23 13.36 -10.49 -21.92
N SER A 24 13.86 -10.31 -20.69
CA SER A 24 13.80 -11.36 -19.67
C SER A 24 12.42 -11.41 -19.00
N GLY A 25 11.77 -10.25 -18.84
CA GLY A 25 10.55 -10.14 -18.05
C GLY A 25 10.79 -10.47 -16.57
N GLU A 26 12.03 -10.42 -16.06
CA GLU A 26 12.36 -10.66 -14.66
C GLU A 26 12.72 -9.35 -13.94
N PRO A 27 12.30 -9.14 -12.68
CA PRO A 27 12.65 -7.96 -11.91
C PRO A 27 14.17 -7.83 -11.70
N VAL A 28 14.68 -6.60 -11.81
CA VAL A 28 16.10 -6.28 -11.58
C VAL A 28 16.24 -5.58 -10.23
N LEU A 29 17.03 -6.15 -9.33
CA LEU A 29 17.34 -5.56 -8.02
C LEU A 29 18.47 -4.55 -8.15
N ILE A 30 18.29 -3.40 -7.50
CA ILE A 30 19.25 -2.29 -7.59
C ILE A 30 19.95 -2.16 -6.25
N SER A 31 21.25 -2.39 -6.25
CA SER A 31 22.09 -2.18 -5.07
C SER A 31 22.87 -0.88 -5.14
N LYS A 32 23.02 -0.24 -3.97
CA LYS A 32 23.90 0.92 -3.78
C LYS A 32 24.77 0.64 -2.56
N GLY A 33 26.06 0.42 -2.78
CA GLY A 33 26.96 -0.08 -1.73
C GLY A 33 26.75 -1.57 -1.49
N ARG A 34 26.44 -1.95 -0.23
CA ARG A 34 26.20 -3.35 0.19
C ARG A 34 24.71 -3.67 0.42
N GLU A 35 23.81 -2.79 0.03
CA GLU A 35 22.38 -2.91 0.31
C GLU A 35 21.55 -2.75 -0.97
N ILE A 36 20.49 -3.56 -1.08
CA ILE A 36 19.45 -3.42 -2.09
C ILE A 36 18.57 -2.23 -1.69
N ARG A 37 18.41 -1.27 -2.60
CA ARG A 37 17.70 -0.02 -2.34
C ARG A 37 16.46 0.18 -3.21
N ALA A 38 16.37 -0.50 -4.35
CA ALA A 38 15.24 -0.40 -5.26
C ALA A 38 15.10 -1.67 -6.12
N VAL A 39 13.97 -1.78 -6.83
CA VAL A 39 13.75 -2.81 -7.86
C VAL A 39 13.21 -2.13 -9.12
N LEU A 40 13.68 -2.55 -10.29
CA LEU A 40 13.11 -2.20 -11.58
C LEU A 40 12.22 -3.35 -12.05
N VAL A 41 11.02 -3.01 -12.51
CA VAL A 41 10.02 -3.94 -13.05
C VAL A 41 9.40 -3.32 -14.30
N THR A 42 8.87 -4.15 -15.19
CA THR A 42 8.12 -3.61 -16.33
C THR A 42 6.79 -3.01 -15.86
N PRO A 43 6.20 -2.08 -16.62
CA PRO A 43 4.87 -1.54 -16.29
C PRO A 43 3.79 -2.61 -16.12
N GLU A 44 3.82 -3.68 -16.93
CA GLU A 44 2.85 -4.79 -16.86
C GLU A 44 3.02 -5.61 -15.58
N GLN A 45 4.26 -5.84 -15.16
CA GLN A 45 4.56 -6.49 -13.88
C GLN A 45 4.20 -5.62 -12.69
N PHE A 46 4.40 -4.31 -12.84
CA PHE A 46 3.96 -3.34 -11.87
C PHE A 46 2.44 -3.39 -11.74
N GLU A 47 1.65 -3.22 -12.80
CA GLU A 47 0.18 -3.27 -12.72
C GLU A 47 -0.36 -4.55 -12.05
N ARG A 48 0.20 -5.72 -12.38
CA ARG A 48 -0.20 -7.00 -11.78
C ARG A 48 0.07 -7.07 -10.27
N ARG A 49 1.17 -6.47 -9.79
CA ARG A 49 1.56 -6.50 -8.37
C ARG A 49 1.10 -5.27 -7.57
N PHE A 50 0.87 -4.15 -8.24
CA PHE A 50 0.46 -2.87 -7.64
C PHE A 50 -1.04 -2.81 -7.36
N LEU A 51 -1.84 -3.73 -7.94
CA LEU A 51 -3.22 -4.01 -7.52
C LEU A 51 -3.31 -4.25 -6.01
N ASP A 52 -2.33 -4.95 -5.42
CA ASP A 52 -2.30 -5.24 -3.98
C ASP A 52 -2.01 -3.99 -3.13
N TRP A 53 -1.08 -3.13 -3.57
CA TRP A 53 -0.73 -1.90 -2.85
C TRP A 53 -1.83 -0.84 -2.94
N GLN A 54 -2.45 -0.66 -4.11
CA GLN A 54 -3.62 0.22 -4.24
C GLN A 54 -4.83 -0.30 -3.47
N ALA A 55 -5.02 -1.61 -3.35
CA ALA A 55 -6.08 -2.19 -2.53
C ALA A 55 -5.88 -1.88 -1.04
N GLU A 56 -4.65 -1.96 -0.53
CA GLU A 56 -4.35 -1.54 0.85
C GLU A 56 -4.59 -0.04 1.07
N GLU A 57 -4.15 0.80 0.13
CA GLU A 57 -4.31 2.24 0.28
C GLU A 57 -5.77 2.67 0.16
N LYS A 58 -6.54 2.09 -0.78
CA LYS A 58 -8.01 2.26 -0.84
C LYS A 58 -8.69 1.76 0.43
N ARG A 59 -8.23 0.66 1.03
CA ARG A 59 -8.78 0.14 2.29
C ARG A 59 -8.49 1.09 3.44
N ARG A 60 -7.30 1.67 3.52
CA ARG A 60 -6.96 2.71 4.50
C ARG A 60 -7.81 3.97 4.29
N GLN A 61 -7.95 4.41 3.06
CA GLN A 61 -8.77 5.57 2.69
C GLN A 61 -10.24 5.34 3.11
N LEU A 62 -10.82 4.20 2.75
CA LEU A 62 -12.18 3.80 3.12
C LEU A 62 -12.37 3.75 4.64
N LEU A 63 -11.43 3.15 5.38
CA LEU A 63 -11.47 3.13 6.84
C LEU A 63 -11.38 4.53 7.45
N SER A 64 -10.58 5.41 6.85
CA SER A 64 -10.48 6.82 7.27
C SER A 64 -11.78 7.57 7.03
N ASP A 65 -12.43 7.35 5.89
CA ASP A 65 -13.71 7.95 5.54
C ASP A 65 -14.83 7.43 6.45
N ILE A 66 -14.86 6.11 6.73
CA ILE A 66 -15.80 5.53 7.70
C ILE A 66 -15.57 6.12 9.10
N LYS A 67 -14.31 6.28 9.54
CA LYS A 67 -14.01 6.92 10.83
C LYS A 67 -14.43 8.40 10.86
N ARG A 68 -14.29 9.12 9.75
CA ARG A 68 -14.69 10.52 9.60
C ARG A 68 -16.22 10.68 9.58
N LEU A 69 -16.92 9.78 8.90
CA LEU A 69 -18.38 9.73 8.81
C LEU A 69 -19.03 9.15 10.06
N ARG A 70 -18.28 8.42 10.90
CA ARG A 70 -18.77 7.93 12.19
C ARG A 70 -19.06 9.14 13.08
N ALA A 71 -20.34 9.50 13.17
CA ALA A 71 -20.83 10.55 14.04
C ALA A 71 -20.19 10.45 15.43
N LYS A 72 -19.63 11.57 15.93
CA LYS A 72 -19.15 11.66 17.31
C LYS A 72 -20.32 11.25 18.22
N LYS A 73 -20.08 10.25 19.06
CA LYS A 73 -21.07 9.74 20.03
C LYS A 73 -21.63 10.95 20.80
N THR A 74 -22.88 11.33 20.53
CA THR A 74 -23.46 12.60 21.01
C THR A 74 -23.46 12.70 22.54
N ARG A 75 -23.38 11.58 23.27
CA ARG A 75 -23.18 11.55 24.71
C ARG A 75 -22.44 10.28 25.16
N ASN A 76 -21.62 10.41 26.20
CA ASN A 76 -20.94 9.30 26.86
C ASN A 76 -21.89 8.53 27.81
N ILE A 77 -23.12 8.26 27.35
CA ILE A 77 -24.12 7.50 28.11
C ILE A 77 -23.85 6.02 27.85
N SER A 78 -23.78 5.22 28.93
CA SER A 78 -23.62 3.78 28.79
C SER A 78 -24.82 3.20 28.03
N SER A 79 -24.58 2.24 27.13
CA SER A 79 -25.63 1.67 26.27
C SER A 79 -26.83 1.15 27.09
N LEU A 80 -26.57 0.68 28.32
CA LEU A 80 -27.56 0.22 29.28
C LEU A 80 -28.46 1.34 29.80
N ILE A 81 -27.90 2.52 30.12
CA ILE A 81 -28.68 3.67 30.60
C ILE A 81 -29.60 4.19 29.49
N LEU A 82 -29.11 4.25 28.24
CA LEU A 82 -29.94 4.66 27.10
C LEU A 82 -31.09 3.67 26.84
N LEU A 83 -30.82 2.36 26.91
CA LEU A 83 -31.83 1.31 26.79
C LEU A 83 -32.88 1.37 27.90
N ARG A 84 -32.48 1.65 29.14
CA ARG A 84 -33.42 1.82 30.26
C ARG A 84 -34.34 3.03 30.03
N LYS A 85 -33.78 4.15 29.60
CA LYS A 85 -34.55 5.37 29.32
C LYS A 85 -35.55 5.19 28.18
N LEU A 86 -35.15 4.53 27.09
CA LEU A 86 -36.05 4.23 25.96
C LEU A 86 -37.18 3.28 26.33
N ARG A 87 -36.94 2.34 27.26
CA ARG A 87 -37.96 1.41 27.77
C ARG A 87 -38.81 1.99 28.90
N GLY A 88 -38.62 3.26 29.27
CA GLY A 88 -39.46 3.94 30.27
C GLY A 88 -39.17 3.56 31.73
N TYR A 89 -37.98 3.01 32.02
CA TYR A 89 -37.58 2.69 33.40
C TYR A 89 -37.07 3.90 34.21
N ASP A 90 -37.13 5.12 33.65
CA ASP A 90 -36.79 6.42 34.29
C ASP A 90 -38.09 7.18 34.66
N LYS A 91 -38.92 6.61 35.54
CA LYS A 91 -39.95 7.36 36.28
C LYS A 91 -39.54 7.53 37.73
#